data_AF-A0A1V5AT72-F1
#
_entry.id   AF-A0A1V5AT72-F1
#
_cell.length_a   1.000
_cell.length_b   1.000
_cell.length_c   1.000
_cell.angle_alpha   90.00
_cell.angle_beta   90.00
_cell.angle_gamma   90.00
#
_symmetry.space_group_name_H-M   'P 1'
#
loop_
_entity.id
_entity.type
_entity.pdbx_description
1 polymer ?
#
loop_
_entity_poly.entity_id
_entity_poly.type
_entity_poly.pdbx_seq_one_letter_code
_entity_poly.pdbx_strand_id
1 'polypeptide(L)'
;MGAATTMKKPTEAIDARITEGLDTDYDLYKVIDKRPGYSIYELAKLMGWSSGKVYGSVQRLEKEGLVHTEKDIRGGRSILKVQTADWSEFFTKEELEEFDNLEF
;
A
#
# COMPACT_ATOMS: atom_id res chain seq x y z
N MET A 1 -36.96 22.20 -26.60
CA MET A 1 -35.64 22.85 -26.79
C MET A 1 -34.77 22.44 -25.61
N GLY A 2 -33.84 21.52 -25.84
CA GLY A 2 -32.93 21.01 -24.81
C GLY A 2 -31.68 21.88 -24.72
N ALA A 3 -31.17 22.06 -23.50
CA ALA A 3 -29.80 22.48 -23.27
C ALA A 3 -29.18 21.44 -22.33
N ALA A 4 -28.44 20.50 -22.91
CA ALA A 4 -27.53 19.62 -22.17
C ALA A 4 -26.17 20.32 -22.14
N THR A 5 -25.78 20.85 -20.97
CA THR A 5 -24.43 21.37 -20.75
C THR A 5 -23.54 20.22 -20.30
N THR A 6 -22.84 19.58 -21.24
CA THR A 6 -21.74 18.66 -20.93
C THR A 6 -20.52 19.47 -20.49
N MET A 7 -20.25 19.51 -19.18
CA MET A 7 -18.95 19.93 -18.64
C MET A 7 -17.88 18.87 -18.95
N LYS A 8 -16.80 19.27 -19.64
CA LYS A 8 -15.62 18.45 -19.88
C LYS A 8 -14.85 18.24 -18.56
N LYS A 9 -14.64 16.98 -18.15
CA LYS A 9 -13.86 16.59 -16.96
C LYS A 9 -12.35 16.77 -17.22
N PRO A 10 -11.54 17.22 -16.23
CA PRO A 10 -10.09 17.27 -16.34
C PRO A 10 -9.51 15.87 -16.04
N THR A 11 -9.63 14.95 -16.99
CA THR A 11 -9.28 13.53 -16.80
C THR A 11 -7.77 13.31 -16.64
N GLU A 12 -6.94 14.03 -17.40
CA GLU A 12 -5.48 13.82 -17.43
C GLU A 12 -4.77 14.17 -16.11
N ALA A 13 -5.17 15.25 -15.43
CA ALA A 13 -4.58 15.63 -14.14
C ALA A 13 -5.03 14.70 -13.01
N ILE A 14 -6.19 14.05 -13.15
CA ILE A 14 -6.67 13.05 -12.20
C ILE A 14 -5.91 11.74 -12.43
N ASP A 15 -5.77 11.32 -13.69
CA ASP A 15 -5.06 10.09 -14.07
C ASP A 15 -3.57 10.17 -13.71
N ALA A 16 -2.90 11.29 -13.97
CA ALA A 16 -1.51 11.49 -13.55
C ALA A 16 -1.34 11.41 -12.02
N ARG A 17 -2.30 11.95 -11.25
CA ARG A 17 -2.29 11.85 -9.79
C ARG A 17 -2.61 10.44 -9.29
N ILE A 18 -3.37 9.66 -10.08
CA ILE A 18 -3.60 8.24 -9.80
C ILE A 18 -2.31 7.46 -10.07
N THR A 19 -1.63 7.68 -11.20
CA THR A 19 -0.35 7.01 -11.51
C THR A 19 0.73 7.37 -10.50
N GLU A 20 0.93 8.66 -10.18
CA GLU A 20 1.87 9.09 -9.13
C GLU A 20 1.50 8.53 -7.74
N GLY A 21 0.19 8.38 -7.47
CA GLY A 21 -0.34 7.76 -6.26
C GLY A 21 -0.03 6.26 -6.19
N LEU A 22 -0.17 5.55 -7.31
CA LEU A 22 0.15 4.13 -7.45
C LEU A 22 1.67 3.88 -7.32
N ASP A 23 2.49 4.72 -7.93
CA ASP A 23 3.95 4.64 -7.77
C ASP A 23 4.36 4.89 -6.31
N THR A 24 3.72 5.87 -5.66
CA THR A 24 3.92 6.14 -4.24
C THR A 24 3.50 4.95 -3.37
N ASP A 25 2.35 4.34 -3.64
CA ASP A 25 1.84 3.24 -2.83
C ASP A 25 2.71 1.99 -3.01
N TYR A 26 3.15 1.73 -4.23
CA TYR A 26 4.07 0.64 -4.54
C TYR A 26 5.44 0.83 -3.88
N ASP A 27 5.97 2.05 -3.84
CA ASP A 27 7.20 2.36 -3.12
C ASP A 27 7.10 2.07 -1.62
N LEU A 28 5.97 2.40 -1.00
CA LEU A 28 5.74 2.05 0.40
C LEU A 28 5.59 0.54 0.59
N TYR A 29 4.83 -0.14 -0.27
CA TYR A 29 4.63 -1.58 -0.23
C TYR A 29 5.96 -2.33 -0.25
N LYS A 30 6.89 -2.00 -1.17
CA LYS A 30 8.23 -2.62 -1.23
C LYS A 30 9.02 -2.50 0.07
N VAL A 31 8.82 -1.42 0.83
CA VAL A 31 9.50 -1.22 2.12
C VAL A 31 8.84 -2.04 3.22
N ILE A 32 7.51 -2.13 3.23
CA ILE A 32 6.75 -2.97 4.17
C ILE A 32 7.09 -4.44 3.93
N ASP A 33 7.14 -4.89 2.68
CA ASP A 33 7.49 -6.27 2.30
C ASP A 33 8.89 -6.68 2.78
N LYS A 34 9.87 -5.79 2.61
CA LYS A 34 11.24 -6.03 3.12
C LYS A 34 11.36 -5.90 4.64
N ARG A 35 10.46 -5.16 5.29
CA ARG A 35 10.53 -4.84 6.74
C ARG A 35 9.13 -4.82 7.36
N PRO A 36 8.50 -6.00 7.48
CA PRO A 36 7.16 -6.11 8.03
C PRO A 36 7.17 -5.77 9.54
N GLY A 37 6.04 -5.28 10.04
CA GLY A 37 5.84 -4.99 11.46
C GLY A 37 6.29 -3.60 11.92
N TYR A 38 6.65 -2.72 10.99
CA TYR A 38 7.01 -1.33 11.30
C TYR A 38 5.75 -0.49 11.51
N SER A 39 5.84 0.49 12.40
CA SER A 39 4.77 1.47 12.58
C SER A 39 4.76 2.55 11.49
N ILE A 40 3.63 3.23 11.34
CA ILE A 40 3.50 4.39 10.42
C ILE A 40 4.62 5.42 10.63
N TYR A 41 5.03 5.65 11.88
CA TYR A 41 6.10 6.59 12.20
C TYR A 41 7.48 6.11 11.77
N GLU A 42 7.78 4.83 11.97
CA GLU A 42 9.06 4.24 11.53
C GLU A 42 9.14 4.19 10.00
N LEU A 43 8.04 3.84 9.33
CA LEU A 43 7.92 3.88 7.88
C LEU A 43 8.09 5.32 7.34
N ALA A 44 7.46 6.31 7.98
CA ALA A 44 7.63 7.72 7.62
C ALA A 44 9.10 8.16 7.69
N LYS A 45 9.82 7.76 8.74
CA LYS A 45 11.25 8.04 8.87
C LYS A 45 12.09 7.35 7.79
N LEU A 46 11.82 6.08 7.50
CA LEU A 46 12.56 5.33 6.48
C LEU A 46 12.38 5.94 5.08
N MET A 47 11.15 6.35 4.76
CA MET A 47 10.81 6.90 3.45
C MET A 47 11.16 8.40 3.30
N GLY A 48 11.44 9.09 4.41
CA GLY A 48 11.52 10.55 4.41
C GLY A 48 10.19 11.23 4.11
N TRP A 49 9.07 10.56 4.39
CA TRP A 49 7.71 11.04 4.11
C TRP A 49 7.03 11.58 5.37
N SER A 50 5.96 12.35 5.19
CA SER A 50 5.09 12.69 6.31
C SER A 50 4.29 11.47 6.77
N SER A 51 4.00 11.38 8.07
CA SER A 51 3.16 10.30 8.61
C SER A 51 1.78 10.26 7.96
N GLY A 52 1.22 11.40 7.53
CA GLY A 52 -0.05 11.46 6.82
C GLY A 52 0.01 10.87 5.41
N LYS A 53 1.13 11.08 4.69
CA LYS A 53 1.37 10.45 3.37
C LYS A 53 1.46 8.93 3.51
N VAL A 54 2.23 8.45 4.49
CA VAL A 54 2.34 7.02 4.79
C VAL A 54 0.99 6.45 5.20
N TYR A 55 0.29 7.09 6.14
CA TYR A 55 -1.02 6.62 6.61
C TYR A 55 -2.04 6.49 5.46
N GLY A 56 -2.14 7.52 4.61
CA GLY A 56 -3.06 7.48 3.47
C GLY A 56 -2.70 6.38 2.46
N SER A 57 -1.41 6.10 2.27
CA SER A 57 -0.93 5.02 1.42
C SER A 57 -1.24 3.64 2.04
N VAL A 58 -0.97 3.44 3.34
CA VAL A 58 -1.32 2.21 4.06
C VAL A 58 -2.83 1.94 3.98
N GLN A 59 -3.68 2.95 4.15
CA GLN A 59 -5.14 2.75 4.04
C GLN A 59 -5.58 2.29 2.64
N ARG A 60 -4.91 2.76 1.57
CA ARG A 60 -5.21 2.31 0.20
C ARG A 60 -4.71 0.89 -0.04
N LEU A 61 -3.48 0.59 0.35
CA LEU A 61 -2.91 -0.76 0.27
C LEU A 61 -3.72 -1.78 1.10
N GLU A 62 -4.19 -1.39 2.29
CA GLU A 62 -5.01 -2.24 3.16
C GLU A 62 -6.39 -2.49 2.56
N LYS A 63 -6.99 -1.47 1.93
CA LYS A 63 -8.25 -1.61 1.19
C LYS A 63 -8.11 -2.56 -0.01
N GLU A 64 -6.94 -2.60 -0.63
CA GLU A 64 -6.60 -3.53 -1.72
C GLU A 64 -6.17 -4.92 -1.21
N GLY A 65 -6.09 -5.11 0.11
CA GLY A 65 -5.69 -6.38 0.72
C GLY A 65 -4.21 -6.70 0.56
N LEU A 66 -3.37 -5.72 0.21
CA LEU A 66 -1.93 -5.91 0.03
C LEU A 66 -1.14 -5.87 1.35
N VAL A 67 -1.69 -5.19 2.35
CA VAL A 67 -1.11 -5.04 3.69
C VAL A 67 -2.22 -5.11 4.74
N HIS A 68 -1.85 -5.41 5.98
CA HIS A 68 -2.78 -5.40 7.12
C HIS A 68 -2.16 -4.67 8.31
N THR A 69 -3.01 -4.08 9.14
CA THR A 69 -2.56 -3.38 10.34
C THR A 69 -2.93 -4.11 11.62
N GLU A 70 -1.96 -4.26 12.52
CA GLU A 70 -2.11 -4.96 13.79
C GLU A 70 -1.82 -4.01 14.95
N LYS A 71 -2.60 -4.13 16.03
CA LYS A 71 -2.34 -3.40 17.27
C LYS A 71 -1.38 -4.20 18.14
N ASP A 72 -0.25 -3.60 18.45
CA ASP A 72 0.74 -4.12 19.40
C ASP A 72 0.82 -3.21 20.64
N ILE A 73 1.29 -3.75 21.77
CA ILE A 73 1.50 -3.00 23.01
C ILE A 73 3.00 -2.94 23.30
N ARG A 74 3.62 -1.76 23.13
CA ARG A 74 5.00 -1.51 23.52
C ARG A 74 5.06 -0.47 24.64
N GLY A 75 5.64 -0.85 25.77
CA GLY A 75 5.82 0.05 26.92
C GLY A 75 4.50 0.64 27.44
N GLY A 76 3.41 -0.13 27.37
CA GLY A 76 2.07 0.30 27.79
C GLY A 76 1.33 1.20 26.80
N ARG A 77 1.89 1.45 25.61
CA ARG A 77 1.23 2.22 24.54
C ARG A 77 0.85 1.31 23.38
N SER A 78 -0.36 1.49 22.87
CA SER A 78 -0.81 0.82 21.65
C SER A 78 -0.11 1.42 20.43
N ILE A 79 0.55 0.59 19.63
CA ILE A 79 1.19 0.97 18.38
C ILE A 79 0.56 0.14 17.27
N LEU A 80 0.24 0.80 16.15
CA LEU A 80 -0.21 0.13 14.94
C LEU A 80 1.00 -0.30 14.12
N LYS A 81 1.16 -1.59 13.90
CA LYS A 81 2.17 -2.18 13.02
C LYS A 81 1.55 -2.51 11.68
N VAL A 82 2.34 -2.37 10.61
CA VAL A 82 1.91 -2.68 9.25
C VAL A 82 2.65 -3.94 8.79
N GLN A 83 1.90 -4.95 8.38
CA GLN A 83 2.39 -6.21 7.83
C GLN A 83 2.01 -6.30 6.35
N THR A 84 2.78 -7.02 5.53
CA THR A 84 2.26 -7.46 4.23
C THR A 84 1.17 -8.51 4.41
N ALA A 85 0.27 -8.61 3.45
CA ALA A 85 -0.63 -9.75 3.39
C ALA A 85 0.19 -11.04 3.21
N ASP A 86 -0.20 -12.09 3.94
CA ASP A 86 0.43 -13.39 3.79
C ASP A 86 -0.14 -14.08 2.55
N TRP A 87 0.48 -13.82 1.40
CA TRP A 87 0.09 -14.43 0.14
C TRP A 87 0.33 -15.94 0.13
N SER A 88 1.18 -16.48 1.01
CA SER A 88 1.45 -17.92 1.09
C SER A 88 0.23 -18.73 1.53
N GLU A 89 -0.78 -18.09 2.14
CA GLU A 89 -2.07 -18.72 2.44
C GLU A 89 -2.96 -18.91 1.21
N PHE A 90 -2.68 -18.19 0.11
CA PHE A 90 -3.48 -18.22 -1.13
C PHE A 90 -2.90 -19.11 -2.23
N PHE A 91 -1.66 -19.56 -2.07
CA PHE A 91 -0.98 -20.44 -3.03
C PHE A 91 -0.66 -21.78 -2.39
N THR A 92 -0.80 -22.86 -3.16
CA THR A 92 -0.25 -24.15 -2.70
C THR A 92 1.27 -24.10 -2.72
N LYS A 93 1.93 -25.01 -2.00
CA LYS A 93 3.40 -25.10 -2.01
C LYS A 93 3.93 -25.29 -3.43
N GLU A 94 3.21 -26.07 -4.24
CA GLU A 94 3.55 -26.35 -5.63
C GLU A 94 3.50 -25.08 -6.49
N GLU A 95 2.49 -24.22 -6.31
CA GLU A 95 2.37 -22.95 -7.05
C GLU A 95 3.49 -21.96 -6.67
N LEU A 96 3.85 -21.89 -5.38
CA LEU A 96 4.97 -21.05 -4.92
C LEU A 96 6.32 -21.52 -5.48
N GLU A 97 6.54 -22.84 -5.52
CA GLU A 97 7.74 -23.43 -6.13
C GLU A 97 7.81 -23.14 -7.64
N GLU A 98 6.68 -23.10 -8.35
CA GLU A 98 6.65 -22.70 -9.76
C GLU A 98 7.07 -21.22 -9.96
N PHE A 99 6.64 -20.31 -9.08
CA PHE A 99 7.04 -18.90 -9.14
C PHE A 99 8.54 -18.68 -8.88
N ASP A 100 9.12 -19.38 -7.90
CA ASP A 100 10.55 -19.28 -7.57
C ASP A 100 11.44 -19.84 -8.69
N ASN A 101 10.92 -20.75 -9.51
CA ASN A 101 11.63 -21.36 -10.64
C ASN A 101 11.43 -20.65 -11.98
N LEU A 102 10.67 -19.55 -12.02
CA LEU A 102 10.60 -18.70 -13.22
C LEU A 102 11.89 -17.87 -13.35
N GLU A 103 12.82 -18.34 -14.18
CA GLU A 103 13.96 -17.52 -14.63
C GLU A 103 13.44 -16.34 -15.49
N PHE A 104 13.80 -15.11 -15.10
CA PHE A 104 13.57 -13.87 -15.86
C PHE A 104 14.84 -13.44 -16.62
#